data_AF-A0A935J0V1-F1
#
_entry.id   AF-A0A935J0V1-F1
#
_cell.length_a   1.000
_cell.length_b   1.000
_cell.length_c   1.000
_cell.angle_alpha   90.00
_cell.angle_beta   90.00
_cell.angle_gamma   90.00
#
_symmetry.space_group_name_H-M   'P 1'
#
loop_
_entity.id
_entity.type
_entity.pdbx_description
1 polymer ?
#
loop_
_entity_poly.entity_id
_entity_poly.type
_entity_poly.pdbx_seq_one_letter_code
_entity_poly.pdbx_strand_id
1 'polypeptide(L)'
;MKKIILYFAAVLIPMMHKAQTQNLYYKTLTDSIINTFSVDTNHLSIKRTDPMIKYKNYFNYVLCFYKNLEYKKIRIRSEKTHHVADVKPKPIDVIAAPEERVYTIIFSSGTGSLIDTVTFEKLSVDSKIALISKQISLVQEYSTLGFFEVIGMRFKKHSIRRSKELNKDVNLYSIEAGLGYQLMTYTNEVYDKLFEDNWTNKHDQKKYYEKNTHSLMRYDAIKIYLYDYPVYLQNVYK
;
A
#
# COMPACT_ATOMS: atom_id res chain seq x y z
N MET A 1 -27.95 -15.55 -45.58
CA MET A 1 -26.53 -15.15 -45.40
C MET A 1 -26.45 -14.16 -44.22
N LYS A 2 -26.61 -14.60 -42.97
CA LYS A 2 -25.60 -14.93 -41.94
C LYS A 2 -24.48 -13.88 -41.70
N LYS A 3 -24.81 -12.89 -40.86
CA LYS A 3 -24.08 -12.34 -39.70
C LYS A 3 -22.55 -12.56 -39.65
N ILE A 4 -21.75 -11.53 -40.01
CA ILE A 4 -20.36 -11.35 -39.55
C ILE A 4 -20.09 -9.85 -39.38
N ILE A 5 -20.56 -9.26 -38.27
CA ILE A 5 -20.06 -7.96 -37.78
C ILE A 5 -20.19 -7.98 -36.25
N LEU A 6 -19.20 -8.54 -35.53
CA LEU A 6 -19.05 -8.36 -34.07
C LEU A 6 -17.79 -9.04 -33.53
N TYR A 7 -16.58 -8.67 -33.97
CA TYR A 7 -15.35 -9.14 -33.29
C TYR A 7 -14.16 -8.17 -33.28
N PHE A 8 -14.29 -6.92 -33.73
CA PHE A 8 -13.17 -5.97 -33.72
C PHE A 8 -13.20 -4.93 -32.58
N ALA A 9 -14.26 -4.86 -31.78
CA ALA A 9 -14.33 -3.92 -30.65
C ALA A 9 -13.70 -4.43 -29.34
N ALA A 10 -13.44 -5.74 -29.22
CA ALA A 10 -12.95 -6.34 -27.97
C ALA A 10 -11.41 -6.31 -27.80
N VAL A 11 -10.65 -6.03 -28.87
CA VAL A 11 -9.17 -6.05 -28.85
C VAL A 11 -8.55 -4.66 -28.62
N LEU A 12 -9.31 -3.58 -28.77
CA LEU A 12 -8.81 -2.21 -28.60
C LEU A 12 -8.95 -1.63 -27.18
N ILE A 13 -9.82 -2.19 -26.35
CA ILE A 13 -10.06 -1.70 -24.98
C ILE A 13 -8.84 -1.91 -24.04
N PRO A 14 -8.05 -3.00 -24.13
CA PRO A 14 -6.86 -3.17 -23.28
C PRO A 14 -5.74 -2.17 -23.61
N MET A 15 -5.65 -1.68 -24.85
CA MET A 15 -4.57 -0.78 -25.27
C MET A 15 -4.75 0.65 -24.76
N MET A 16 -5.99 1.17 -24.72
CA MET A 16 -6.23 2.52 -24.18
C MET A 16 -6.03 2.60 -22.66
N HIS A 17 -6.25 1.51 -21.92
CA HIS A 17 -6.01 1.49 -20.47
C HIS A 17 -4.53 1.53 -20.10
N LYS A 18 -3.65 0.87 -20.88
CA LYS A 18 -2.19 0.93 -20.68
C LYS A 18 -1.63 2.35 -20.89
N ALA A 19 -2.12 3.07 -21.89
CA ALA A 19 -1.63 4.42 -22.19
C ALA A 19 -1.96 5.45 -21.08
N GLN A 20 -3.05 5.27 -20.33
CA GLN A 20 -3.42 6.17 -19.24
C GLN A 20 -2.60 5.96 -17.96
N THR A 21 -2.30 4.71 -17.59
CA THR A 21 -1.46 4.44 -16.40
C THR A 21 0.02 4.72 -16.66
N GLN A 22 0.52 4.50 -17.87
CA GLN A 22 1.89 4.83 -18.27
C GLN A 22 2.28 6.30 -18.04
N ASN A 23 1.30 7.21 -18.01
CA ASN A 23 1.52 8.64 -17.79
C ASN A 23 1.63 9.07 -16.31
N LEU A 24 1.53 8.13 -15.37
CA LEU A 24 1.46 8.40 -13.93
C LEU A 24 2.72 7.95 -13.17
N TYR A 25 3.62 7.22 -13.82
CA TYR A 25 4.79 6.67 -13.14
C TYR A 25 5.88 7.73 -12.99
N TYR A 26 6.14 8.14 -11.76
CA TYR A 26 7.26 9.02 -11.40
C TYR A 26 8.29 8.22 -10.62
N LYS A 27 9.57 8.36 -11.00
CA LYS A 27 10.67 7.73 -10.26
C LYS A 27 10.87 8.36 -8.88
N THR A 28 10.58 9.66 -8.76
CA THR A 28 10.66 10.43 -7.52
C THR A 28 9.47 11.39 -7.47
N LEU A 29 8.72 11.37 -6.37
CA LEU A 29 7.54 12.20 -6.18
C LEU A 29 7.85 13.41 -5.31
N THR A 30 7.15 14.52 -5.60
CA THR A 30 7.16 15.73 -4.77
C THR A 30 5.74 16.07 -4.34
N ASP A 31 5.59 16.84 -3.27
CA ASP A 31 4.30 17.36 -2.85
C ASP A 31 3.58 18.13 -3.96
N SER A 32 4.33 18.88 -4.78
CA SER A 32 3.78 19.62 -5.91
C SER A 32 3.11 18.68 -6.93
N ILE A 33 3.78 17.58 -7.29
CA ILE A 33 3.23 16.57 -8.21
C ILE A 33 1.98 15.95 -7.59
N ILE A 34 2.05 15.48 -6.34
CA ILE A 34 0.92 14.81 -5.67
C ILE A 34 -0.30 15.73 -5.55
N ASN A 35 -0.10 17.01 -5.26
CA ASN A 35 -1.20 17.94 -5.10
C ASN A 35 -1.94 18.29 -6.39
N THR A 36 -1.40 17.93 -7.56
CA THR A 36 -2.16 18.00 -8.83
C THR A 36 -3.25 16.93 -8.93
N PHE A 37 -3.18 15.86 -8.11
CA PHE A 37 -4.13 14.76 -8.11
C PHE A 37 -5.31 15.04 -7.18
N SER A 38 -6.28 15.80 -7.67
CA SER A 38 -7.50 16.17 -6.94
C SER A 38 -8.69 15.21 -7.12
N VAL A 39 -8.49 14.07 -7.79
CA VAL A 39 -9.55 13.11 -8.12
C VAL A 39 -10.20 12.58 -6.84
N ASP A 40 -11.48 12.86 -6.62
CA ASP A 40 -12.20 12.28 -5.49
C ASP A 40 -12.57 10.84 -5.82
N THR A 41 -11.99 9.89 -5.08
CA THR A 41 -12.27 8.47 -5.27
C THR A 41 -13.42 8.04 -4.37
N ASN A 42 -14.49 7.47 -4.94
CA ASN A 42 -15.68 7.04 -4.19
C ASN A 42 -15.37 5.97 -3.13
N HIS A 43 -14.23 5.28 -3.24
CA HIS A 43 -13.77 4.29 -2.27
C HIS A 43 -13.18 4.93 -1.01
N LEU A 44 -12.71 6.19 -1.04
CA LEU A 44 -11.99 6.78 0.09
C LEU A 44 -12.91 7.55 1.04
N SER A 45 -12.66 7.42 2.35
CA SER A 45 -13.36 8.19 3.36
C SER A 45 -12.48 8.55 4.53
N ILE A 46 -12.32 9.84 4.73
CA ILE A 46 -11.55 10.43 5.82
C ILE A 46 -12.47 11.43 6.54
N LYS A 47 -12.53 11.38 7.87
CA LYS A 47 -13.29 12.39 8.64
C LYS A 47 -12.58 13.75 8.49
N ARG A 48 -13.34 14.84 8.37
CA ARG A 48 -12.77 16.20 8.27
C ARG A 48 -11.90 16.58 9.48
N THR A 49 -12.18 16.00 10.64
CA THR A 49 -11.43 16.23 11.89
C THR A 49 -10.22 15.31 12.03
N ASP A 50 -10.01 14.34 11.13
CA ASP A 50 -8.88 13.43 11.20
C ASP A 50 -7.64 14.08 10.58
N PRO A 51 -6.46 14.04 11.23
CA PRO A 51 -5.21 14.61 10.70
C PRO A 51 -4.83 14.10 9.31
N MET A 52 -5.25 12.89 8.93
CA MET A 52 -4.94 12.31 7.62
C MET A 52 -5.66 13.01 6.46
N ILE A 53 -6.65 13.87 6.73
CA ILE A 53 -7.37 14.61 5.67
C ILE A 53 -6.44 15.46 4.81
N LYS A 54 -5.35 16.00 5.39
CA LYS A 54 -4.34 16.80 4.67
C LYS A 54 -3.59 16.00 3.60
N TYR A 55 -3.62 14.68 3.69
CA TYR A 55 -2.96 13.77 2.76
C TYR A 55 -3.94 13.10 1.80
N LYS A 56 -5.18 13.60 1.66
CA LYS A 56 -6.20 13.01 0.75
C LYS A 56 -5.64 12.77 -0.66
N ASN A 57 -4.88 13.72 -1.20
CA ASN A 57 -4.29 13.61 -2.53
C ASN A 57 -3.27 12.46 -2.66
N TYR A 58 -2.55 12.13 -1.59
CA TYR A 58 -1.64 10.98 -1.57
C TYR A 58 -2.41 9.67 -1.74
N PHE A 59 -3.54 9.53 -1.04
CA PHE A 59 -4.41 8.36 -1.17
C PHE A 59 -5.01 8.28 -2.57
N ASN A 60 -5.52 9.40 -3.10
CA ASN A 60 -6.09 9.47 -4.44
C ASN A 60 -5.07 9.09 -5.51
N TYR A 61 -3.84 9.61 -5.41
CA TYR A 61 -2.74 9.25 -6.31
C TYR A 61 -2.52 7.73 -6.32
N VAL A 62 -2.39 7.10 -5.15
CA VAL A 62 -2.18 5.64 -5.07
C VAL A 62 -3.37 4.89 -5.68
N LEU A 63 -4.60 5.29 -5.38
CA LEU A 63 -5.79 4.63 -5.89
C LEU A 63 -5.90 4.67 -7.43
N CYS A 64 -5.25 5.62 -8.12
CA CYS A 64 -5.17 5.61 -9.59
C CYS A 64 -4.47 4.36 -10.16
N PHE A 65 -3.60 3.70 -9.37
CA PHE A 65 -2.89 2.48 -9.76
C PHE A 65 -3.66 1.20 -9.43
N TYR A 66 -4.70 1.29 -8.59
CA TYR A 66 -5.53 0.15 -8.18
C TYR A 66 -6.95 0.32 -8.73
N LYS A 67 -7.14 0.11 -10.03
CA LYS A 67 -8.43 0.37 -10.70
C LYS A 67 -9.49 -0.72 -10.50
N ASN A 68 -9.08 -1.93 -10.11
CA ASN A 68 -9.96 -3.10 -9.99
C ASN A 68 -10.21 -3.50 -8.53
N LEU A 69 -10.41 -2.52 -7.65
CA LEU A 69 -10.63 -2.78 -6.23
C LEU A 69 -12.06 -3.29 -6.00
N GLU A 70 -12.18 -4.52 -5.51
CA GLU A 70 -13.46 -5.23 -5.33
C GLU A 70 -14.18 -4.88 -4.02
N TYR A 71 -13.90 -3.74 -3.38
CA TYR A 71 -14.47 -3.41 -2.07
C TYR A 71 -15.20 -2.06 -2.04
N LYS A 72 -16.18 -1.96 -1.14
CA LYS A 72 -17.07 -0.80 -1.03
C LYS A 72 -16.34 0.48 -0.67
N LYS A 73 -15.51 0.42 0.38
CA LYS A 73 -15.00 1.63 1.05
C LYS A 73 -13.77 1.37 1.91
N ILE A 74 -12.83 2.30 1.86
CA ILE A 74 -11.67 2.42 2.72
C ILE A 74 -11.85 3.63 3.61
N ARG A 75 -11.82 3.39 4.92
CA ARG A 75 -11.81 4.43 5.94
C ARG A 75 -10.37 4.67 6.37
N ILE A 76 -9.93 5.92 6.33
CA ILE A 76 -8.63 6.30 6.86
C ILE A 76 -8.81 6.90 8.25
N ARG A 77 -7.95 6.51 9.18
CA ARG A 77 -7.90 7.06 10.54
C ARG A 77 -6.47 7.26 11.01
N SER A 78 -6.29 8.24 11.89
CA SER A 78 -5.10 8.41 12.71
C SER A 78 -5.40 8.01 14.15
N GLU A 79 -4.64 7.06 14.71
CA GLU A 79 -4.82 6.61 16.10
C GLU A 79 -3.46 6.37 16.78
N LYS A 80 -3.39 6.42 18.11
CA LYS A 80 -2.19 6.03 18.86
C LYS A 80 -2.03 4.51 18.82
N THR A 81 -1.04 4.01 18.09
CA THR A 81 -0.77 2.57 17.94
C THR A 81 0.73 2.30 17.80
N HIS A 82 1.20 1.16 18.31
CA HIS A 82 2.60 0.72 18.23
C HIS A 82 3.01 0.16 16.84
N HIS A 83 2.12 0.22 15.86
CA HIS A 83 2.41 -0.14 14.47
C HIS A 83 2.35 1.12 13.60
N VAL A 84 3.27 1.27 12.64
CA VAL A 84 3.29 2.43 11.72
C VAL A 84 1.96 2.60 10.99
N ALA A 85 1.42 1.49 10.49
CA ALA A 85 0.07 1.40 9.97
C ALA A 85 -0.49 -0.01 10.20
N ASP A 86 -1.82 -0.13 10.22
CA ASP A 86 -2.52 -1.41 10.24
C ASP A 86 -3.80 -1.35 9.41
N VAL A 87 -4.19 -2.49 8.86
CA VAL A 87 -5.44 -2.67 8.12
C VAL A 87 -6.33 -3.63 8.89
N LYS A 88 -7.57 -3.20 9.12
CA LYS A 88 -8.58 -4.00 9.80
C LYS A 88 -9.86 -4.02 8.96
N PRO A 89 -10.39 -5.21 8.59
CA PRO A 89 -11.78 -5.29 8.17
C PRO A 89 -12.68 -4.92 9.34
N LYS A 90 -13.82 -4.30 9.07
CA LYS A 90 -14.85 -4.13 10.10
C LYS A 90 -15.35 -5.54 10.51
N PRO A 91 -15.42 -5.88 11.81
CA PRO A 91 -15.63 -7.27 12.25
C PRO A 91 -16.86 -7.95 11.66
N ILE A 92 -17.96 -7.21 11.51
CA ILE A 92 -19.23 -7.72 10.95
C ILE A 92 -19.14 -7.87 9.43
N ASP A 93 -18.33 -7.05 8.77
CA ASP A 93 -18.24 -6.99 7.31
C ASP A 93 -17.43 -8.17 6.75
N VAL A 94 -16.71 -8.93 7.59
CA VAL A 94 -15.97 -10.13 7.18
C VAL A 94 -16.90 -11.23 6.65
N ILE A 95 -18.18 -11.23 7.04
CA ILE A 95 -19.21 -12.17 6.59
C ILE A 95 -19.89 -11.68 5.31
N ALA A 96 -19.81 -10.39 5.01
CA ALA A 96 -20.42 -9.81 3.81
C ALA A 96 -19.63 -10.19 2.54
N ALA A 97 -20.28 -10.07 1.39
CA ALA A 97 -19.63 -10.22 0.09
C ALA A 97 -18.50 -9.19 -0.07
N PRO A 98 -17.36 -9.53 -0.72
CA PRO A 98 -16.20 -8.65 -0.87
C PRO A 98 -16.52 -7.19 -1.22
N GLU A 99 -17.44 -7.00 -2.16
CA GLU A 99 -17.92 -5.72 -2.69
C GLU A 99 -18.65 -4.85 -1.68
N GLU A 100 -19.13 -5.43 -0.58
CA GLU A 100 -19.82 -4.71 0.49
C GLU A 100 -18.90 -4.38 1.66
N ARG A 101 -17.69 -4.94 1.68
CA ARG A 101 -16.78 -4.85 2.82
C ARG A 101 -16.24 -3.44 2.98
N VAL A 102 -16.15 -3.01 4.24
CA VAL A 102 -15.49 -1.76 4.62
C VAL A 102 -14.22 -2.07 5.40
N TYR A 103 -13.12 -1.52 4.91
CA TYR A 103 -11.81 -1.63 5.52
C TYR A 103 -11.43 -0.34 6.21
N THR A 104 -10.71 -0.45 7.33
CA THR A 104 -10.12 0.71 8.00
C THR A 104 -8.61 0.59 7.97
N ILE A 105 -7.96 1.59 7.38
CA ILE A 105 -6.52 1.78 7.46
C ILE A 105 -6.26 2.77 8.58
N ILE A 106 -5.46 2.36 9.55
CA ILE A 106 -5.09 3.13 10.72
C ILE A 106 -3.62 3.48 10.61
N PHE A 107 -3.29 4.77 10.57
CA PHE A 107 -1.92 5.27 10.65
C PHE A 107 -1.61 5.70 12.08
N SER A 108 -0.38 5.43 12.54
CA SER A 108 0.03 5.84 13.88
C SER A 108 0.17 7.35 13.98
N SER A 109 -0.44 7.94 15.00
CA SER A 109 -0.17 9.31 15.43
C SER A 109 1.05 9.42 16.36
N GLY A 110 1.79 8.33 16.55
CA GLY A 110 2.86 8.24 17.54
C GLY A 110 2.36 7.82 18.93
N THR A 111 3.22 7.11 19.65
CA THR A 111 2.95 6.59 21.01
C THR A 111 4.06 6.93 22.00
N GLY A 112 4.98 7.83 21.67
CA GLY A 112 6.20 8.07 22.44
C GLY A 112 7.18 6.92 22.35
N SER A 113 7.15 6.16 21.25
CA SER A 113 8.04 5.01 21.04
C SER A 113 8.86 5.16 19.76
N LEU A 114 9.74 4.20 19.47
CA LEU A 114 10.64 4.26 18.31
C LEU A 114 9.91 4.36 16.97
N ILE A 115 8.72 3.77 16.86
CA ILE A 115 7.91 3.90 15.64
C ILE A 115 7.53 5.35 15.35
N ASP A 116 7.67 6.26 16.31
CA ASP A 116 7.43 7.68 16.14
C ASP A 116 8.41 8.31 15.14
N THR A 117 9.59 7.74 14.89
CA THR A 117 10.54 8.25 13.86
C THR A 117 10.07 7.93 12.43
N VAL A 118 9.24 6.89 12.30
CA VAL A 118 8.72 6.38 11.02
C VAL A 118 7.20 6.49 10.94
N THR A 119 6.58 7.40 11.72
CA THR A 119 5.16 7.74 11.55
C THR A 119 4.92 8.34 10.17
N PHE A 120 3.68 8.19 9.68
CA PHE A 120 3.30 8.64 8.34
C PHE A 120 3.77 10.06 8.02
N GLU A 121 3.60 11.00 8.96
CA GLU A 121 3.93 12.41 8.74
C GLU A 121 5.43 12.67 8.56
N LYS A 122 6.28 11.86 9.23
CA LYS A 122 7.73 12.02 9.21
C LYS A 122 8.39 11.35 8.01
N LEU A 123 7.66 10.57 7.23
CA LEU A 123 8.18 9.92 6.03
C LEU A 123 8.31 10.90 4.85
N SER A 124 9.26 10.65 3.95
CA SER A 124 9.35 11.35 2.66
C SER A 124 8.10 11.12 1.80
N VAL A 125 7.93 11.91 0.74
CA VAL A 125 6.79 11.80 -0.18
C VAL A 125 6.70 10.39 -0.77
N ASP A 126 7.80 9.90 -1.35
CA ASP A 126 7.85 8.55 -1.92
C ASP A 126 7.53 7.47 -0.88
N SER A 127 8.05 7.61 0.34
CA SER A 127 7.80 6.68 1.42
C SER A 127 6.35 6.68 1.93
N LYS A 128 5.70 7.85 1.96
CA LYS A 128 4.27 7.96 2.24
C LYS A 128 3.45 7.22 1.18
N ILE A 129 3.77 7.43 -0.10
CA ILE A 129 3.09 6.76 -1.22
C ILE A 129 3.28 5.24 -1.17
N ALA A 130 4.49 4.77 -0.90
CA ALA A 130 4.78 3.35 -0.70
C ALA A 130 3.99 2.76 0.46
N LEU A 131 3.96 3.44 1.61
CA LEU A 131 3.26 2.96 2.79
C LEU A 131 1.76 2.86 2.52
N ILE A 132 1.15 3.85 1.85
CA ILE A 132 -0.25 3.79 1.43
C ILE A 132 -0.46 2.62 0.47
N SER A 133 0.37 2.50 -0.58
CA SER A 133 0.32 1.39 -1.54
C SER A 133 0.33 0.03 -0.85
N LYS A 134 1.21 -0.15 0.11
CA LYS A 134 1.30 -1.35 0.93
C LYS A 134 0.01 -1.62 1.71
N GLN A 135 -0.60 -0.59 2.31
CA GLN A 135 -1.86 -0.76 3.01
C GLN A 135 -3.02 -1.09 2.04
N ILE A 136 -3.06 -0.48 0.85
CA ILE A 136 -4.05 -0.78 -0.19
C ILE A 136 -3.88 -2.21 -0.71
N SER A 137 -2.65 -2.65 -0.96
CA SER A 137 -2.32 -4.04 -1.32
C SER A 137 -2.78 -5.02 -0.23
N LEU A 138 -2.62 -4.67 1.05
CA LEU A 138 -3.12 -5.48 2.15
C LEU A 138 -4.65 -5.51 2.20
N VAL A 139 -5.33 -4.40 1.86
CA VAL A 139 -6.79 -4.39 1.70
C VAL A 139 -7.22 -5.33 0.57
N GLN A 140 -6.53 -5.31 -0.59
CA GLN A 140 -6.80 -6.20 -1.72
C GLN A 140 -6.63 -7.67 -1.32
N GLU A 141 -5.57 -7.99 -0.60
CA GLU A 141 -5.37 -9.34 -0.07
C GLU A 141 -6.51 -9.73 0.90
N TYR A 142 -6.99 -8.80 1.74
CA TYR A 142 -8.14 -9.09 2.60
C TYR A 142 -9.48 -9.20 1.84
N SER A 143 -9.62 -8.60 0.66
CA SER A 143 -10.89 -8.65 -0.08
C SER A 143 -11.09 -9.98 -0.80
N THR A 144 -10.01 -10.64 -1.21
CA THR A 144 -10.08 -11.95 -1.89
C THR A 144 -10.36 -13.11 -0.93
N LEU A 145 -10.26 -12.90 0.37
CA LEU A 145 -10.36 -13.98 1.36
C LEU A 145 -11.79 -14.23 1.85
N GLY A 146 -12.11 -15.51 2.07
CA GLY A 146 -13.32 -15.94 2.75
C GLY A 146 -13.29 -15.68 4.26
N PHE A 147 -14.45 -15.80 4.92
CA PHE A 147 -14.59 -15.52 6.35
C PHE A 147 -13.57 -16.27 7.24
N PHE A 148 -13.43 -17.58 7.04
CA PHE A 148 -12.49 -18.41 7.79
C PHE A 148 -11.03 -18.05 7.51
N GLU A 149 -10.73 -17.58 6.30
CA GLU A 149 -9.38 -17.19 5.90
C GLU A 149 -9.01 -15.82 6.47
N VAL A 150 -9.96 -14.90 6.61
CA VAL A 150 -9.76 -13.62 7.33
C VAL A 150 -9.51 -13.86 8.82
N ILE A 151 -10.23 -14.81 9.44
CA ILE A 151 -9.92 -15.25 10.81
C ILE A 151 -8.52 -15.88 10.84
N GLY A 152 -8.23 -16.78 9.89
CA GLY A 152 -6.92 -17.40 9.72
C GLY A 152 -5.80 -16.37 9.57
N MET A 153 -6.04 -15.24 8.91
CA MET A 153 -5.09 -14.14 8.74
C MET A 153 -4.70 -13.46 10.06
N ARG A 154 -5.63 -13.35 11.03
CA ARG A 154 -5.27 -12.88 12.37
C ARG A 154 -4.21 -13.79 12.98
N PHE A 155 -4.37 -15.11 12.81
CA PHE A 155 -3.36 -16.08 13.24
C PHE A 155 -2.10 -16.06 12.35
N LYS A 156 -2.20 -15.78 11.05
CA LYS A 156 -1.03 -15.61 10.15
C LYS A 156 -0.13 -14.48 10.63
N LYS A 157 -0.68 -13.36 11.12
CA LYS A 157 0.11 -12.24 11.69
C LYS A 157 0.93 -12.66 12.93
N HIS A 158 0.54 -13.71 13.65
CA HIS A 158 1.30 -14.23 14.80
C HIS A 158 2.39 -15.23 14.42
N SER A 159 2.34 -15.83 13.23
CA SER A 159 3.37 -16.74 12.73
C SER A 159 4.42 -15.99 11.93
N ILE A 160 5.69 -16.10 12.31
CA ILE A 160 6.81 -15.44 11.61
C ILE A 160 6.84 -15.83 10.12
N ARG A 161 6.68 -17.12 9.80
CA ARG A 161 6.71 -17.61 8.42
C ARG A 161 5.56 -17.04 7.59
N ARG A 162 4.33 -17.14 8.09
CA ARG A 162 3.15 -16.66 7.35
C ARG A 162 3.11 -15.15 7.24
N SER A 163 3.65 -14.43 8.23
CA SER A 163 3.85 -12.98 8.15
C SER A 163 4.85 -12.61 7.05
N LYS A 164 5.95 -13.36 6.87
CA LYS A 164 6.89 -13.15 5.76
C LYS A 164 6.22 -13.34 4.40
N GLU A 165 5.47 -14.42 4.24
CA GLU A 165 4.74 -14.73 3.00
C GLU A 165 3.74 -13.61 2.67
N LEU A 166 2.88 -13.24 3.62
CA LEU A 166 1.95 -12.12 3.47
C LEU A 166 2.66 -10.81 3.08
N ASN A 167 3.76 -10.46 3.75
CA ASN A 167 4.49 -9.24 3.42
C ASN A 167 5.11 -9.31 2.03
N LYS A 168 5.60 -10.48 1.60
CA LYS A 168 6.11 -10.65 0.22
C LYS A 168 4.99 -10.38 -0.79
N ASP A 169 3.83 -11.00 -0.62
CA ASP A 169 2.70 -10.89 -1.55
C ASP A 169 2.19 -9.44 -1.62
N VAL A 170 2.02 -8.78 -0.48
CA VAL A 170 1.61 -7.37 -0.40
C VAL A 170 2.62 -6.44 -1.09
N ASN A 171 3.93 -6.70 -0.94
CA ASN A 171 4.96 -5.91 -1.60
C ASN A 171 4.99 -6.16 -3.11
N LEU A 172 4.76 -7.40 -3.56
CA LEU A 172 4.63 -7.72 -4.98
C LEU A 172 3.45 -7.00 -5.63
N TYR A 173 2.29 -6.96 -5.00
CA TYR A 173 1.15 -6.18 -5.50
C TYR A 173 1.50 -4.70 -5.69
N SER A 174 2.24 -4.11 -4.75
CA SER A 174 2.71 -2.72 -4.88
C SER A 174 3.72 -2.54 -6.02
N ILE A 175 4.59 -3.51 -6.26
CA ILE A 175 5.53 -3.50 -7.38
C ILE A 175 4.78 -3.66 -8.71
N GLU A 176 3.80 -4.57 -8.79
CA GLU A 176 2.95 -4.77 -9.97
C GLU A 176 2.11 -3.54 -10.32
N ALA A 177 1.63 -2.83 -9.30
CA ALA A 177 0.95 -1.55 -9.46
C ALA A 177 1.87 -0.44 -10.00
N GLY A 178 3.19 -0.65 -10.01
CA GLY A 178 4.20 0.27 -10.52
C GLY A 178 4.77 1.25 -9.48
N LEU A 179 4.61 0.95 -8.19
CA LEU A 179 5.08 1.77 -7.06
C LEU A 179 6.34 1.18 -6.38
N GLY A 180 7.12 0.42 -7.13
CA GLY A 180 8.29 -0.31 -6.65
C GLY A 180 9.48 0.59 -6.32
N TYR A 181 9.68 1.70 -7.04
CA TYR A 181 10.69 2.70 -6.67
C TYR A 181 10.35 3.38 -5.34
N GLN A 182 9.08 3.75 -5.14
CA GLN A 182 8.60 4.27 -3.87
C GLN A 182 8.80 3.24 -2.75
N LEU A 183 8.47 1.97 -2.99
CA LEU A 183 8.66 0.90 -2.01
C LEU A 183 10.14 0.70 -1.63
N MET A 184 11.04 0.86 -2.60
CA MET A 184 12.47 0.82 -2.39
C MET A 184 12.94 1.99 -1.52
N THR A 185 12.48 3.22 -1.79
CA THR A 185 12.75 4.40 -0.96
C THR A 185 12.23 4.21 0.46
N TYR A 186 11.00 3.72 0.62
CA TYR A 186 10.39 3.42 1.93
C TYR A 186 11.21 2.43 2.74
N THR A 187 11.62 1.35 2.09
CA THR A 187 12.42 0.31 2.75
C THR A 187 13.71 0.92 3.28
N ASN A 188 14.46 1.64 2.45
CA ASN A 188 15.71 2.28 2.86
C ASN A 188 15.48 3.34 3.95
N GLU A 189 14.51 4.23 3.79
CA GLU A 189 14.25 5.29 4.77
C GLU A 189 13.84 4.71 6.13
N VAL A 190 13.05 3.63 6.16
CA VAL A 190 12.70 2.96 7.41
C VAL A 190 13.91 2.24 8.01
N TYR A 191 14.77 1.62 7.19
CA TYR A 191 16.05 1.10 7.67
C TYR A 191 16.93 2.23 8.21
N ASP A 192 17.07 3.36 7.56
CA ASP A 192 17.93 4.43 8.07
C ASP A 192 17.37 5.00 9.39
N LYS A 193 16.08 5.34 9.42
CA LYS A 193 15.43 5.95 10.61
C LYS A 193 15.24 5.01 11.79
N LEU A 194 15.19 3.71 11.56
CA LEU A 194 15.16 2.72 12.63
C LEU A 194 16.56 2.23 12.99
N PHE A 195 17.63 2.58 12.28
CA PHE A 195 18.98 2.06 12.55
C PHE A 195 20.01 3.16 12.82
N GLU A 196 19.67 4.44 12.64
CA GLU A 196 20.43 5.56 13.19
C GLU A 196 20.68 5.39 14.69
N ASP A 197 21.87 5.79 15.16
CA ASP A 197 22.42 5.68 16.53
C ASP A 197 21.58 6.34 17.65
N ASN A 198 20.38 6.82 17.34
CA ASN A 198 19.39 7.37 18.27
C ASN A 198 18.78 6.30 19.22
N TRP A 199 19.29 5.08 19.21
CA TRP A 199 18.93 4.00 20.13
C TRP A 199 19.50 4.23 21.52
N THR A 200 18.76 4.94 22.37
CA THR A 200 19.05 4.99 23.81
C THR A 200 18.89 3.63 24.50
N ASN A 201 18.06 2.72 23.94
CA ASN A 201 17.85 1.37 24.48
C ASN A 201 18.02 0.26 23.43
N LYS A 202 19.22 -0.36 23.40
CA LYS A 202 19.57 -1.48 22.49
C LYS A 202 18.70 -2.73 22.67
N HIS A 203 18.03 -2.91 23.82
CA HIS A 203 17.15 -4.06 24.05
C HIS A 203 15.82 -3.92 23.28
N ASP A 204 15.22 -2.74 23.31
CA ASP A 204 14.00 -2.45 22.54
C ASP A 204 14.29 -2.50 21.04
N GLN A 205 15.53 -2.23 20.63
CA GLN A 205 16.03 -2.41 19.25
C GLN A 205 15.90 -3.82 18.79
N LYS A 206 16.55 -4.70 19.54
CA LYS A 206 16.59 -6.10 19.21
C LYS A 206 15.18 -6.68 19.16
N LYS A 207 14.33 -6.35 20.13
CA LYS A 207 12.94 -6.82 20.19
C LYS A 207 12.07 -6.29 19.05
N TYR A 208 12.21 -5.02 18.68
CA TYR A 208 11.49 -4.46 17.53
C TYR A 208 11.99 -5.05 16.22
N TYR A 209 13.31 -5.16 16.05
CA TYR A 209 13.96 -5.74 14.88
C TYR A 209 13.55 -7.20 14.68
N GLU A 210 13.65 -8.05 15.70
CA GLU A 210 13.24 -9.45 15.63
C GLU A 210 11.75 -9.61 15.24
N LYS A 211 10.90 -8.68 15.67
CA LYS A 211 9.47 -8.71 15.37
C LYS A 211 9.12 -8.12 13.99
N ASN A 212 9.87 -7.12 13.50
CA ASN A 212 9.49 -6.30 12.34
C ASN A 212 10.46 -6.37 11.15
N THR A 213 11.64 -6.98 11.27
CA THR A 213 12.57 -7.23 10.13
C THR A 213 11.93 -7.99 8.99
N HIS A 214 10.94 -8.80 9.32
CA HIS A 214 10.21 -9.62 8.38
C HIS A 214 9.02 -8.89 7.76
N SER A 215 8.75 -7.66 8.23
CA SER A 215 7.69 -6.80 7.70
C SER A 215 8.13 -5.99 6.48
N LEU A 216 9.44 -5.79 6.29
CA LEU A 216 10.00 -5.06 5.16
C LEU A 216 10.63 -6.06 4.19
N MET A 217 10.34 -5.90 2.90
CA MET A 217 11.05 -6.64 1.86
C MET A 217 12.43 -6.03 1.71
N ARG A 218 13.46 -6.87 1.59
CA ARG A 218 14.83 -6.38 1.42
C ARG A 218 14.96 -5.59 0.12
N TYR A 219 15.76 -4.52 0.16
CA TYR A 219 16.10 -3.71 -1.01
C TYR A 219 16.53 -4.55 -2.21
N ASP A 220 17.46 -5.49 -2.01
CA ASP A 220 17.98 -6.36 -3.07
C ASP A 220 16.87 -7.19 -3.73
N ALA A 221 15.91 -7.66 -2.93
CA ALA A 221 14.78 -8.43 -3.42
C ALA A 221 13.85 -7.56 -4.26
N ILE A 222 13.53 -6.34 -3.81
CA ILE A 222 12.72 -5.38 -4.59
C ILE A 222 13.40 -5.11 -5.93
N LYS A 223 14.72 -4.83 -5.91
CA LYS A 223 15.51 -4.51 -7.09
C LYS A 223 15.45 -5.60 -8.16
N ILE A 224 15.48 -6.88 -7.78
CA ILE A 224 15.31 -8.00 -8.72
C ILE A 224 13.97 -7.88 -9.46
N TYR A 225 12.87 -7.69 -8.72
CA TYR A 225 11.55 -7.57 -9.33
C TYR A 225 11.44 -6.33 -10.23
N LEU A 226 12.10 -5.21 -9.91
CA LEU A 226 12.11 -4.05 -10.80
C LEU A 226 12.71 -4.36 -12.18
N TYR A 227 13.61 -5.34 -12.30
CA TYR A 227 14.15 -5.77 -13.59
C TYR A 227 13.26 -6.78 -14.33
N ASP A 228 12.33 -7.43 -13.63
CA ASP A 228 11.48 -8.45 -14.22
C ASP A 228 10.13 -7.91 -14.72
N TYR A 229 9.62 -6.83 -14.10
CA TYR A 229 8.29 -6.31 -14.42
C TYR A 229 8.29 -5.33 -15.61
N PRO A 230 7.43 -5.53 -16.63
CA PRO A 230 7.38 -4.69 -17.83
C PRO A 230 7.15 -3.20 -17.56
N VAL A 231 6.45 -2.86 -16.49
CA VAL A 231 6.16 -1.46 -16.11
C VAL A 231 7.44 -0.66 -15.81
N TYR A 232 8.52 -1.33 -15.39
CA TYR A 232 9.82 -0.69 -15.10
C TYR A 232 10.80 -0.77 -16.26
N LEU A 233 10.71 -1.81 -17.09
CA LEU A 233 11.60 -2.02 -18.24
C LEU A 233 11.38 -1.02 -19.38
N GLN A 234 10.15 -0.50 -19.53
CA GLN A 234 9.83 0.41 -20.63
C GLN A 234 10.36 1.84 -20.44
N ASN A 235 10.97 2.18 -19.30
CA ASN A 235 11.50 3.52 -18.97
C ASN A 235 10.52 4.68 -19.23
N VAL A 236 9.21 4.43 -19.30
CA VAL A 236 8.18 5.48 -19.47
C VAL A 236 7.86 6.06 -18.09
N TYR A 237 8.86 6.70 -17.49
CA TYR A 237 8.70 7.50 -16.29
C TYR A 237 8.70 8.98 -16.64
N LYS A 238 7.87 9.77 -15.98
CA LYS A 238 7.94 11.23 -16.02
C LYS A 238 8.92 11.77 -14.99
#